data_AF-H0A028-F1
#
_entry.id   AF-H0A028-F1
#
_cell.length_a   1.000
_cell.length_b   1.000
_cell.length_c   1.000
_cell.angle_alpha   90.00
_cell.angle_beta   90.00
_cell.angle_gamma   90.00
#
_symmetry.space_group_name_H-M   'P 1'
#
loop_
_entity.id
_entity.type
_entity.pdbx_description
1 polymer ?
#
loop_
_entity_poly.entity_id
_entity_poly.type
_entity_poly.pdbx_seq_one_letter_code
_entity_poly.pdbx_strand_id
1 'polypeptide(L)'
;MLTKYRQAVANSLRDPESARFGSLRVVQAPSGRDALCGSVNAKNAYGGYAGADLFYAEMIPVGQTFATVPFFARQVGIEYYAERCG
;
A
#
# COMPACT_ATOMS: atom_id res chain seq x y z
N MET A 1 13.91 3.99 3.38
CA MET A 1 12.55 4.31 3.87
C MET A 1 11.45 3.64 3.03
N LEU A 2 11.40 3.88 1.72
CA LEU A 2 10.43 3.27 0.79
C LEU A 2 10.32 1.73 0.84
N THR A 3 11.42 1.03 1.16
CA THR A 3 11.45 -0.44 1.26
C THR A 3 10.49 -0.98 2.32
N LYS A 4 10.31 -0.29 3.45
CA LYS A 4 9.39 -0.73 4.52
C LYS A 4 7.94 -0.70 4.05
N TYR A 5 7.56 0.34 3.32
CA TYR A 5 6.22 0.44 2.72
C TYR A 5 5.96 -0.62 1.67
N ARG A 6 6.90 -0.82 0.73
CA ARG A 6 6.78 -1.89 -0.26
C ARG A 6 6.68 -3.26 0.38
N GLN A 7 7.48 -3.53 1.41
CA GLN A 7 7.45 -4.82 2.09
C GLN A 7 6.14 -5.04 2.84
N ALA A 8 5.62 -4.03 3.54
CA ALA A 8 4.31 -4.13 4.20
C ALA A 8 3.17 -4.38 3.20
N VAL A 9 3.16 -3.64 2.08
CA VAL A 9 2.20 -3.87 1.00
C VAL A 9 2.35 -5.27 0.42
N ALA A 10 3.57 -5.71 0.09
CA ALA A 10 3.82 -7.04 -0.47
C ALA A 10 3.35 -8.16 0.48
N ASN A 11 3.63 -8.04 1.78
CA ASN A 11 3.24 -9.03 2.80
C ASN A 11 1.72 -9.12 2.99
N SER A 12 0.95 -8.11 2.56
CA SER A 12 -0.52 -8.14 2.60
C SER A 12 -1.16 -8.74 1.34
N LEU A 13 -0.35 -9.09 0.33
CA LEU A 13 -0.78 -9.79 -0.88
C LEU A 13 -0.77 -11.31 -0.66
N ARG A 14 -1.51 -12.03 -1.50
CA ARG A 14 -1.54 -13.50 -1.45
C ARG A 14 -0.19 -14.13 -1.78
N ASP A 15 0.48 -13.61 -2.79
CA ASP A 15 1.83 -14.02 -3.21
C ASP A 15 2.74 -12.78 -3.11
N PRO A 16 3.43 -12.60 -1.96
CA PRO A 16 4.28 -11.43 -1.72
C PRO A 16 5.43 -11.28 -2.72
N GLU A 17 6.00 -12.39 -3.20
CA GLU A 17 7.14 -12.37 -4.12
C GLU A 17 6.72 -11.98 -5.54
N SER A 18 5.44 -12.12 -5.87
CA SER A 18 4.88 -11.66 -7.15
C SER A 18 4.59 -10.16 -7.23
N ALA A 19 4.80 -9.40 -6.15
CA ALA A 19 4.44 -7.99 -6.08
C ALA A 19 5.14 -7.15 -7.17
N ARG A 20 4.36 -6.55 -8.06
CA ARG A 20 4.81 -5.60 -9.08
C ARG A 20 4.27 -4.22 -8.75
N PHE A 21 5.15 -3.37 -8.23
CA PHE A 21 4.81 -1.98 -7.90
C PHE A 21 4.85 -1.10 -9.15
N GLY A 22 3.78 -0.34 -9.37
CA GLY A 22 3.67 0.68 -10.41
C GLY A 22 4.04 2.07 -9.89
N SER A 23 3.31 3.09 -10.32
CA SER A 23 3.53 4.48 -9.90
C SER A 23 3.55 4.60 -8.38
N LEU A 24 4.64 5.12 -7.82
CA LEU A 24 4.81 5.36 -6.39
C LEU A 24 4.94 6.86 -6.13
N ARG A 25 4.18 7.38 -5.17
CA ARG A 25 4.25 8.78 -4.71
C ARG A 25 4.32 8.81 -3.18
N VAL A 26 5.31 9.51 -2.65
CA VAL A 26 5.37 9.84 -1.22
C VAL A 26 4.46 11.04 -0.97
N VAL A 27 3.59 10.93 0.02
CA VAL A 27 2.68 11.99 0.46
C VAL A 27 2.81 12.18 1.97
N GLN A 28 2.32 13.31 2.48
CA GLN A 28 2.21 13.50 3.92
C GLN A 28 0.83 13.03 4.38
N ALA A 29 0.80 12.09 5.31
CA ALA A 29 -0.41 11.62 5.94
C ALA A 29 -1.01 12.68 6.87
N PRO A 30 -2.33 12.60 7.18
CA PRO A 30 -2.95 13.46 8.19
C PRO A 30 -2.28 13.37 9.56
N SER A 31 -1.60 12.26 9.88
CA SER A 31 -0.80 12.12 11.09
C SER A 31 0.48 12.98 11.10
N GLY A 32 0.76 13.74 10.02
CA GLY A 32 1.98 14.51 9.81
C GLY A 32 3.19 13.69 9.37
N ARG A 33 3.04 12.37 9.14
CA ARG A 33 4.13 11.45 8.78
C ARG A 33 4.09 11.13 7.29
N ASP A 34 5.20 10.62 6.77
CA ASP A 34 5.23 10.13 5.40
C ASP A 34 4.28 8.94 5.22
N ALA A 35 3.62 8.91 4.09
CA ALA A 35 2.87 7.77 3.57
C ALA A 35 3.25 7.51 2.11
N LEU A 36 3.01 6.29 1.65
CA LEU A 36 3.28 5.86 0.28
C LEU A 36 1.97 5.53 -0.42
N CYS A 37 1.69 6.26 -1.49
CA CYS A 37 0.63 5.96 -2.42
C CYS A 37 1.19 5.24 -3.64
N GLY A 38 0.41 4.35 -4.23
CA GLY A 38 0.73 3.80 -5.53
C GLY A 38 -0.18 2.68 -5.99
N SER A 39 0.29 1.93 -6.98
CA SER A 39 -0.39 0.72 -7.46
C SER A 39 0.49 -0.51 -7.30
N VAL A 40 -0.13 -1.66 -7.07
CA VAL A 40 0.54 -2.95 -6.97
C VAL A 40 -0.29 -4.03 -7.67
N ASN A 41 0.36 -4.84 -8.49
CA ASN A 41 -0.24 -6.01 -9.13
C ASN A 41 0.44 -7.28 -8.60
N ALA A 42 -0.34 -8.31 -8.30
CA ALA A 42 0.15 -9.56 -7.72
C ALA A 42 -0.57 -10.74 -8.35
N LYS A 43 0.03 -11.93 -8.27
CA LYS A 43 -0.63 -13.15 -8.72
C LYS A 43 -1.83 -13.48 -7.83
N ASN A 44 -2.93 -13.88 -8.47
CA ASN A 44 -4.10 -14.41 -7.81
C ASN A 44 -3.92 -15.91 -7.45
N ALA A 45 -4.95 -16.54 -6.90
CA ALA A 45 -4.92 -17.96 -6.52
C ALA A 45 -4.68 -18.93 -7.69
N TYR A 46 -4.91 -18.49 -8.93
CA TYR A 46 -4.71 -19.26 -10.15
C TYR A 46 -3.33 -18.99 -10.80
N GLY A 47 -2.48 -18.20 -10.16
CA GLY A 47 -1.12 -17.89 -10.63
C GLY A 47 -1.00 -16.78 -11.68
N GLY A 48 -2.11 -16.13 -12.04
CA GLY A 48 -2.15 -15.05 -13.03
C GLY A 48 -2.27 -13.65 -12.40
N TYR A 49 -1.86 -12.63 -13.15
CA TYR A 49 -2.06 -11.21 -12.78
C TYR A 49 -3.42 -10.74 -13.31
N ALA A 50 -4.25 -10.15 -12.44
CA ALA A 50 -5.63 -9.76 -12.79
C ALA A 50 -5.86 -8.24 -12.88
N GLY A 51 -4.86 -7.43 -12.57
CA GLY A 51 -4.97 -5.97 -12.54
C GLY A 51 -4.25 -5.38 -11.34
N ALA A 52 -3.88 -4.11 -11.44
CA ALA A 52 -3.22 -3.43 -10.33
C ALA A 52 -4.26 -2.86 -9.35
N ASP A 53 -4.04 -3.09 -8.06
CA ASP A 53 -4.78 -2.45 -6.98
C ASP A 53 -4.08 -1.15 -6.58
N LEU A 54 -4.85 -0.10 -6.32
CA LEU A 54 -4.36 1.12 -5.68
C LEU A 54 -4.20 0.88 -4.17
N PHE A 55 -3.11 1.39 -3.60
CA PHE A 55 -2.82 1.30 -2.18
C PHE A 55 -2.32 2.62 -1.59
N TYR A 56 -2.69 2.86 -0.34
CA TYR A 56 -2.16 3.91 0.53
C TYR A 56 -1.52 3.23 1.75
N ALA A 57 -0.23 3.46 2.00
CA ALA A 57 0.48 2.85 3.12
C ALA A 57 1.03 3.92 4.06
N GLU A 58 0.56 3.93 5.31
CA GLU A 58 0.90 4.94 6.32
C GLU A 58 1.71 4.31 7.46
N MET A 59 2.67 5.06 8.02
CA MET A 59 3.38 4.64 9.22
C MET A 59 2.69 5.16 10.48
N ILE A 60 1.94 4.28 11.15
CA ILE A 60 1.19 4.62 12.38
C ILE A 60 1.93 4.14 13.63
N PRO A 61 1.75 4.80 14.79
CA PRO A 61 2.32 4.35 16.04
C PRO A 61 1.48 3.19 16.60
N VAL A 62 2.14 2.12 17.04
CA VAL A 62 1.52 0.96 17.67
C VAL A 62 2.24 0.71 18.99
N GLY A 63 1.66 1.25 20.07
CA GLY A 63 2.30 1.29 21.38
C GLY A 63 3.61 2.09 21.33
N GLN A 64 4.71 1.43 21.71
CA GLN A 64 6.07 2.02 21.68
C GLN A 64 6.80 1.82 20.34
N THR A 65 6.12 1.28 19.33
CA THR A 65 6.72 0.95 18.02
C THR A 65 5.97 1.61 16.87
N PHE A 66 6.48 1.46 15.65
CA PHE A 66 5.83 1.95 14.43
C PHE A 66 5.54 0.78 13.50
N ALA A 67 4.34 0.78 12.92
CA ALA A 67 3.94 -0.19 11.90
C ALA A 67 3.57 0.55 10.62
N THR A 68 3.92 -0.05 9.48
CA THR A 68 3.40 0.40 8.19
C THR A 68 2.14 -0.38 7.88
N VAL A 69 1.03 0.33 7.70
CA VAL A 69 -0.28 -0.27 7.46
C VAL A 69 -0.74 0.08 6.05
N PRO A 70 -0.87 -0.92 5.16
CA PRO A 70 -1.40 -0.72 3.82
C PRO A 70 -2.93 -0.75 3.82
N PHE A 71 -3.54 0.22 3.14
CA PHE A 71 -4.96 0.31 2.85
C PHE A 71 -5.14 0.20 1.34
N PHE A 72 -5.90 -0.78 0.87
CA PHE A 72 -6.17 -0.95 -0.56
C PHE A 72 -7.49 -0.31 -0.94
N ALA A 73 -7.54 0.38 -2.08
CA ALA A 73 -8.77 1.03 -2.56
C ALA A 73 -9.93 0.04 -2.72
N ARG A 74 -9.64 -1.24 -3.03
CA ARG A 74 -10.67 -2.30 -3.06
C ARG A 74 -11.28 -2.65 -1.70
N GLN A 75 -10.65 -2.26 -0.59
CA GLN A 75 -11.11 -2.48 0.78
C GLN A 75 -11.79 -1.25 1.38
N VAL A 76 -11.25 -0.06 1.11
CA VAL A 76 -11.70 1.20 1.74
C VAL A 76 -12.39 2.18 0.77
N GLY A 77 -12.40 1.88 -0.53
CA GLY A 77 -12.95 2.74 -1.57
C GLY A 77 -11.88 3.57 -2.31
N ILE A 78 -12.20 3.95 -3.55
CA ILE A 78 -11.34 4.80 -4.39
C ILE A 78 -11.30 6.24 -3.86
N GLU A 79 -12.39 6.72 -3.27
CA GLU A 79 -12.49 8.06 -2.67
C GLU A 79 -11.46 8.23 -1.55
N TYR A 80 -11.33 7.25 -0.65
CA TYR A 80 -10.31 7.27 0.40
C TYR A 80 -8.89 7.38 -0.16
N TYR A 81 -8.60 6.65 -1.25
CA TYR A 81 -7.31 6.78 -1.93
C TYR A 81 -7.14 8.19 -2.51
N ALA A 82 -8.15 8.72 -3.20
CA ALA A 82 -8.09 10.05 -3.81
C ALA A 82 -7.91 11.17 -2.77
N GLU A 83 -8.56 11.08 -1.61
CA GLU A 83 -8.42 12.05 -0.52
C GLU A 83 -7.01 12.03 0.10
N ARG A 84 -6.42 10.84 0.26
CA ARG A 84 -5.09 10.68 0.89
C ARG A 84 -3.94 10.87 -0.08
N CYS A 85 -4.18 10.60 -1.35
CA CYS A 85 -3.18 10.51 -2.39
C CYS A 85 -3.45 11.48 -3.54
N GLY A 86 -4.33 12.47 -3.38
CA GLY A 86 -4.62 13.55 -4.33
C GLY A 86 -3.55 14.61 -4.30
#